data_AF-A0A940UQ03-F1
#
_entry.id   AF-A0A940UQ03-F1
#
_cell.length_a   1.000
_cell.length_b   1.000
_cell.length_c   1.000
_cell.angle_alpha   90.00
_cell.angle_beta   90.00
_cell.angle_gamma   90.00
#
_symmetry.space_group_name_H-M   'P 1'
#
loop_
_entity.id
_entity.type
_entity.pdbx_description
1 polymer ?
#
loop_
_entity_poly.entity_id
_entity_poly.type
_entity_poly.pdbx_seq_one_letter_code
_entity_poly.pdbx_strand_id
1 'polypeptide(L)'
;MSPRVIVQKAREARLDIIAVTDHNMTENAPYVKELGERIGLIVLSGMELQTQEEIHLLAVFDEYDRARELQSMIYDLLPDVPNDTEFWGDQVVVDTEDNIVRSEDRLLINSAGISVEDAASWIKAHGGIAIASHIDSPTFSIISQLGFIPANISLDALEVRNIDKVGELKPFIMKQGTPFVTFSDAHYPDDIGRRRTVLTMDVPDCVGIENALKLMGERNIRTGQS
;
A
#
# COMPACT_ATOMS: atom_id res chain seq x y z
N MET A 1 -3.64 0.48 -14.66
CA MET A 1 -2.71 1.22 -15.54
C MET A 1 -1.66 0.25 -16.08
N SER A 2 -1.14 0.39 -17.32
CA SER A 2 -0.12 -0.57 -17.81
C SER A 2 1.25 -0.35 -17.16
N PRO A 3 2.07 -1.40 -16.99
CA PRO A 3 3.40 -1.28 -16.38
C PRO A 3 4.32 -0.25 -17.03
N ARG A 4 4.30 -0.16 -18.37
CA ARG A 4 5.10 0.82 -19.13
C ARG A 4 4.74 2.25 -18.76
N VAL A 5 3.45 2.54 -18.65
CA VAL A 5 2.97 3.88 -18.28
C VAL A 5 3.35 4.21 -16.84
N ILE A 6 3.22 3.26 -15.91
CA ILE A 6 3.60 3.44 -14.50
C ILE A 6 5.07 3.83 -14.38
N VAL A 7 5.97 3.05 -14.98
CA VAL A 7 7.43 3.29 -14.92
C VAL A 7 7.81 4.60 -15.60
N GLN A 8 7.20 4.91 -16.75
CA GLN A 8 7.43 6.18 -17.43
C GLN A 8 7.04 7.38 -16.55
N LYS A 9 5.85 7.35 -15.96
CA LYS A 9 5.32 8.43 -15.12
C LYS A 9 6.09 8.57 -13.81
N ALA A 10 6.50 7.46 -13.19
CA ALA A 10 7.35 7.47 -12.01
C ALA A 10 8.70 8.17 -12.29
N ARG A 11 9.30 7.88 -13.45
CA ARG A 11 10.53 8.57 -13.91
C ARG A 11 10.30 10.06 -14.16
N GLU A 12 9.22 10.44 -14.84
CA GLU A 12 8.86 11.84 -15.07
C GLU A 12 8.65 12.59 -13.75
N ALA A 13 8.05 11.93 -12.76
CA ALA A 13 7.84 12.46 -11.41
C ALA A 13 9.11 12.46 -10.54
N ARG A 14 10.23 11.90 -11.02
CA ARG A 14 11.51 11.76 -10.30
C ARG A 14 11.33 11.01 -8.97
N LEU A 15 10.66 9.87 -9.03
CA LEU A 15 10.55 8.96 -7.89
C LEU A 15 11.73 7.99 -7.90
N ASP A 16 12.34 7.79 -6.72
CA ASP A 16 13.44 6.82 -6.55
C ASP A 16 12.90 5.41 -6.26
N ILE A 17 11.78 5.33 -5.53
CA ILE A 17 11.10 4.10 -5.11
C ILE A 17 9.59 4.24 -5.37
N ILE A 18 8.96 3.19 -5.89
CA ILE A 18 7.51 3.00 -5.93
C ILE A 18 7.12 1.64 -5.37
N ALA A 19 5.87 1.48 -4.94
CA ALA A 19 5.26 0.18 -4.68
C ALA A 19 4.03 0.04 -5.57
N VAL A 20 3.83 -1.14 -6.16
CA VAL A 20 2.59 -1.47 -6.87
C VAL A 20 1.64 -2.09 -5.86
N THR A 21 0.49 -1.48 -5.64
CA THR A 21 -0.49 -1.88 -4.62
C THR A 21 -1.89 -1.97 -5.22
N ASP A 22 -2.09 -2.91 -6.15
CA ASP A 22 -3.43 -3.19 -6.67
C ASP A 22 -4.32 -3.77 -5.55
N HIS A 23 -5.64 -3.59 -5.67
CA HIS A 23 -6.60 -4.09 -4.67
C HIS A 23 -6.51 -5.60 -4.50
N ASN A 24 -6.15 -6.05 -3.30
CA ASN A 24 -6.01 -7.45 -2.90
C ASN A 24 -5.08 -8.30 -3.80
N MET A 25 -4.26 -7.68 -4.65
CA MET A 25 -3.59 -8.31 -5.78
C MET A 25 -2.16 -7.79 -5.95
N THR A 26 -1.25 -8.65 -6.42
CA THR A 26 0.20 -8.35 -6.53
C THR A 26 0.76 -8.64 -7.92
N GLU A 27 0.03 -9.28 -8.83
CA GLU A 27 0.60 -9.88 -10.05
C GLU A 27 1.04 -8.87 -11.12
N ASN A 28 0.68 -7.59 -11.02
CA ASN A 28 1.28 -6.55 -11.88
C ASN A 28 2.68 -6.13 -11.41
N ALA A 29 3.00 -6.30 -10.12
CA ALA A 29 4.27 -5.90 -9.55
C ALA A 29 5.52 -6.44 -10.28
N PRO A 30 5.63 -7.73 -10.64
CA PRO A 30 6.83 -8.24 -11.32
C PRO A 30 7.10 -7.56 -12.67
N TYR A 31 6.06 -7.25 -13.46
CA TYR A 31 6.22 -6.59 -14.75
C TYR A 31 6.63 -5.12 -14.61
N VAL A 32 6.08 -4.42 -13.61
CA VAL A 32 6.53 -3.05 -13.27
C VAL A 32 7.97 -3.08 -12.77
N LYS A 33 8.34 -4.06 -11.94
CA LYS A 33 9.69 -4.24 -11.40
C LYS A 33 10.71 -4.46 -12.50
N GLU A 34 10.44 -5.39 -13.43
CA GLU A 34 11.30 -5.64 -14.58
C GLU A 34 11.56 -4.38 -15.40
N LEU A 35 10.54 -3.56 -15.64
CA LEU A 35 10.69 -2.30 -16.38
C LEU A 35 11.40 -1.21 -15.56
N GLY A 36 11.16 -1.16 -14.25
CA GLY A 36 11.81 -0.22 -13.33
C GLY A 36 13.32 -0.45 -13.25
N GLU A 37 13.75 -1.71 -13.15
CA GLU A 37 15.16 -2.10 -13.12
C GLU A 37 15.94 -1.59 -14.34
N ARG A 38 15.32 -1.61 -15.54
CA ARG A 38 15.92 -1.11 -16.78
C ARG A 38 16.25 0.38 -16.75
N ILE A 39 15.63 1.14 -15.86
CA ILE A 39 15.82 2.60 -15.74
C ILE A 39 16.35 3.04 -14.37
N GLY A 40 16.70 2.08 -13.49
CA GLY A 40 17.17 2.36 -12.13
C GLY A 40 16.08 2.87 -11.17
N LEU A 41 14.81 2.59 -11.46
CA LEU A 41 13.69 2.82 -10.54
C LEU A 41 13.50 1.60 -9.66
N ILE A 42 13.44 1.80 -8.34
CA ILE A 42 13.17 0.71 -7.40
C ILE A 42 11.66 0.49 -7.32
N VAL A 43 11.25 -0.75 -7.52
CA VAL A 43 9.84 -1.14 -7.50
C VAL A 43 9.66 -2.25 -6.48
N LEU A 44 8.86 -1.97 -5.47
CA LEU A 44 8.45 -2.92 -4.44
C LEU A 44 7.14 -3.60 -4.84
N SER A 45 6.97 -4.83 -4.39
CA SER A 45 5.74 -5.60 -4.59
C SER A 45 4.76 -5.31 -3.46
N GLY A 46 3.49 -5.23 -3.75
CA GLY A 46 2.50 -5.01 -2.71
C GLY A 46 1.06 -5.18 -3.18
N MET A 47 0.15 -4.93 -2.25
CA MET A 47 -1.29 -4.85 -2.49
C MET A 47 -1.89 -3.79 -1.57
N GLU A 48 -3.00 -3.21 -1.98
CA GLU A 48 -3.92 -2.54 -1.05
C GLU A 48 -4.93 -3.59 -0.58
N LEU A 49 -4.71 -4.11 0.62
CA LEU A 49 -5.53 -5.14 1.23
C LEU A 49 -6.76 -4.50 1.90
N GLN A 50 -7.95 -4.95 1.51
CA GLN A 50 -9.21 -4.56 2.16
C GLN A 50 -9.68 -5.62 3.15
N THR A 51 -9.73 -5.25 4.43
CA THR A 51 -10.09 -6.15 5.53
C THR A 51 -11.61 -6.25 5.70
N GLN A 52 -12.07 -7.17 6.54
CA GLN A 52 -13.50 -7.40 6.79
C GLN A 52 -14.21 -6.17 7.33
N GLU A 53 -13.51 -5.33 8.09
CA GLU A 53 -14.01 -4.05 8.62
C GLU A 53 -14.10 -2.95 7.55
N GLU A 54 -13.81 -3.27 6.28
CA GLU A 54 -13.66 -2.31 5.20
C GLU A 54 -12.55 -1.29 5.55
N ILE A 55 -11.39 -1.77 5.97
CA ILE A 55 -10.19 -0.95 6.21
C ILE A 55 -9.13 -1.32 5.18
N HIS A 56 -8.50 -0.32 4.58
CA HIS A 56 -7.37 -0.55 3.67
C HIS A 56 -6.04 -0.52 4.41
N LEU A 57 -5.24 -1.55 4.19
CA LEU A 57 -3.84 -1.62 4.57
C LEU A 57 -2.97 -1.72 3.32
N LEU A 58 -1.93 -0.90 3.21
CA LEU A 58 -0.87 -1.15 2.24
C LEU A 58 0.05 -2.23 2.80
N ALA A 59 0.20 -3.31 2.06
CA ALA A 59 1.15 -4.39 2.33
C ALA A 59 2.27 -4.31 1.30
N VAL A 60 3.50 -4.04 1.74
CA VAL A 60 4.65 -3.81 0.85
C VAL A 60 5.80 -4.76 1.18
N PHE A 61 6.42 -5.33 0.15
CA PHE A 61 7.44 -6.37 0.21
C PHE A 61 8.56 -6.11 -0.80
N ASP A 62 9.79 -6.49 -0.45
CA ASP A 62 10.94 -6.47 -1.37
C ASP A 62 10.75 -7.47 -2.52
N GLU A 63 10.29 -8.68 -2.17
CA GLU A 63 10.19 -9.81 -3.09
C GLU A 63 8.74 -10.16 -3.42
N TYR A 64 8.50 -10.38 -4.71
CA TYR A 64 7.19 -10.73 -5.25
C TYR A 64 6.65 -12.03 -4.64
N ASP A 65 7.49 -13.03 -4.44
CA ASP A 65 7.06 -14.33 -3.90
C ASP A 65 6.42 -14.19 -2.51
N ARG A 66 6.94 -13.29 -1.66
CA ARG A 66 6.36 -13.01 -0.33
C ARG A 66 5.01 -12.32 -0.44
N ALA A 67 4.89 -11.33 -1.34
CA ALA A 67 3.64 -10.67 -1.62
C ALA A 67 2.59 -11.66 -2.16
N ARG A 68 3.02 -12.57 -3.04
CA ARG A 68 2.15 -13.55 -3.71
C ARG A 68 1.71 -14.68 -2.77
N GLU A 69 2.56 -15.10 -1.83
CA GLU A 69 2.20 -16.00 -0.72
C GLU A 69 1.03 -15.41 0.07
N LEU A 70 1.17 -14.16 0.56
CA LEU A 70 0.10 -13.47 1.28
C LEU A 70 -1.17 -13.35 0.43
N GLN A 71 -1.04 -12.95 -0.84
CA GLN A 71 -2.18 -12.83 -1.75
C GLN A 71 -2.96 -14.14 -1.88
N SER A 72 -2.27 -15.29 -1.94
CA SER A 72 -2.94 -16.60 -2.03
C SER A 72 -3.83 -16.83 -0.80
N MET A 73 -3.32 -16.49 0.39
CA MET A 73 -4.10 -16.59 1.63
C MET A 73 -5.28 -15.62 1.64
N ILE A 74 -5.12 -14.41 1.11
CA ILE A 74 -6.21 -13.43 1.00
C ILE A 74 -7.28 -13.89 0.00
N TYR A 75 -6.89 -14.49 -1.12
CA TYR A 75 -7.81 -15.00 -2.13
C TYR A 75 -8.74 -16.10 -1.59
N ASP A 76 -8.24 -16.94 -0.69
CA ASP A 76 -9.05 -17.97 0.00
C ASP A 76 -10.09 -17.36 0.96
N LEU A 77 -9.94 -16.08 1.32
CA LEU A 77 -10.83 -15.33 2.21
C LEU A 77 -11.74 -14.35 1.47
N LEU A 78 -11.59 -14.20 0.16
CA LEU A 78 -12.48 -13.38 -0.65
C LEU A 78 -13.82 -14.09 -0.90
N PRO A 79 -14.94 -13.35 -0.94
CA PRO A 79 -16.21 -13.93 -1.32
C PRO A 79 -16.19 -14.40 -2.78
N ASP A 80 -16.95 -15.45 -3.07
CA ASP A 80 -17.13 -15.99 -4.42
C ASP A 80 -18.13 -15.12 -5.21
N VAL A 81 -17.68 -13.92 -5.58
CA VAL A 81 -18.45 -12.92 -6.34
C VAL A 81 -17.69 -12.60 -7.63
N PRO A 82 -18.27 -12.85 -8.81
CA PRO A 82 -17.62 -12.53 -10.07
C PRO A 82 -17.60 -11.01 -10.31
N ASN A 83 -16.57 -10.53 -11.02
CA ASN A 83 -16.43 -9.17 -11.47
C ASN A 83 -17.41 -8.90 -12.62
N ASP A 84 -18.26 -7.88 -12.45
CA ASP A 84 -19.04 -7.30 -13.55
C ASP A 84 -18.15 -6.32 -14.31
N THR A 85 -17.53 -6.79 -15.39
CA THR A 85 -16.58 -5.99 -16.19
C THR A 85 -17.22 -4.77 -16.86
N GLU A 86 -18.54 -4.78 -17.12
CA GLU A 86 -19.23 -3.61 -17.69
C GLU A 86 -19.37 -2.49 -16.66
N PHE A 87 -19.51 -2.85 -15.38
CA PHE A 87 -19.69 -1.89 -14.30
C PHE A 87 -18.36 -1.48 -13.64
N TRP A 88 -17.50 -2.44 -13.30
CA TRP A 88 -16.27 -2.23 -12.55
C TRP A 88 -15.02 -2.09 -13.43
N GLY A 89 -15.13 -2.45 -14.70
CA GLY A 89 -14.00 -2.53 -15.62
C GLY A 89 -13.20 -3.83 -15.50
N ASP A 90 -12.22 -3.96 -16.38
CA ASP A 90 -11.36 -5.14 -16.44
C ASP A 90 -10.32 -5.15 -15.31
N GLN A 91 -10.14 -6.30 -14.67
CA GLN A 91 -9.07 -6.55 -13.70
C GLN A 91 -8.05 -7.47 -14.36
N VAL A 92 -6.95 -6.90 -14.84
CA VAL A 92 -6.00 -7.60 -15.71
C VAL A 92 -4.57 -7.51 -15.19
N VAL A 93 -3.82 -8.56 -15.50
CA VAL A 93 -2.36 -8.56 -15.44
C VAL A 93 -1.84 -8.25 -16.82
N VAL A 94 -1.02 -7.20 -16.91
CA VAL A 94 -0.43 -6.74 -18.16
C VAL A 94 1.08 -6.94 -18.10
N ASP A 95 1.66 -7.51 -19.15
CA ASP A 95 3.10 -7.74 -19.24
C ASP A 95 3.89 -6.50 -19.66
N THR A 96 5.21 -6.66 -19.87
CA THR A 96 6.10 -5.56 -20.25
C THR A 96 5.95 -5.09 -21.70
N GLU A 97 5.17 -5.81 -22.51
CA GLU A 97 4.84 -5.52 -23.91
C GLU A 97 3.40 -4.98 -24.07
N ASP A 98 2.74 -4.64 -22.96
CA ASP A 98 1.33 -4.21 -22.90
C ASP A 98 0.33 -5.31 -23.33
N ASN A 99 0.71 -6.58 -23.31
CA ASN A 99 -0.22 -7.69 -23.54
C ASN A 99 -0.94 -8.06 -22.23
N ILE A 100 -2.24 -8.35 -22.32
CA ILE A 100 -2.99 -8.96 -21.21
C ILE A 100 -2.61 -10.43 -21.12
N VAL A 101 -1.97 -10.83 -20.02
CA VAL A 101 -1.52 -12.21 -19.79
C VAL A 101 -2.45 -12.99 -18.84
N ARG A 102 -3.30 -12.27 -18.11
CA ARG A 102 -4.31 -12.84 -17.21
C ARG A 102 -5.44 -11.84 -16.99
N SER A 103 -6.66 -12.33 -16.85
CA SER A 103 -7.80 -11.61 -16.29
C SER A 103 -8.21 -12.25 -14.97
N GLU A 104 -8.62 -11.44 -13.99
CA GLU A 104 -9.19 -11.90 -12.72
C GLU A 104 -10.72 -11.81 -12.77
N ASP A 105 -11.36 -12.97 -12.62
CA ASP A 105 -12.82 -13.09 -12.62
C ASP A 105 -13.44 -12.76 -11.27
N ARG A 106 -12.71 -12.83 -10.15
CA ARG A 106 -13.22 -12.45 -8.81
C ARG A 106 -13.28 -10.94 -8.66
N LEU A 107 -14.33 -10.39 -8.09
CA LEU A 107 -14.42 -8.96 -7.80
C LEU A 107 -13.46 -8.57 -6.65
N LEU A 108 -12.35 -7.90 -6.96
CA LEU A 108 -11.25 -7.65 -6.01
C LEU A 108 -11.49 -6.47 -5.05
N ILE A 109 -12.49 -5.62 -5.31
CA ILE A 109 -12.90 -4.53 -4.39
C ILE A 109 -13.68 -5.05 -3.16
N ASN A 110 -13.94 -6.36 -3.10
CA ASN A 110 -14.58 -6.94 -1.92
C ASN A 110 -13.62 -7.03 -0.74
N SER A 111 -14.19 -6.94 0.47
CA SER A 111 -13.47 -7.19 1.71
C SER A 111 -13.12 -8.67 1.86
N ALA A 112 -11.87 -8.96 2.21
CA ALA A 112 -11.45 -10.29 2.61
C ALA A 112 -11.91 -10.58 4.04
N GLY A 113 -12.26 -11.85 4.32
CA GLY A 113 -12.68 -12.33 5.65
C GLY A 113 -11.55 -12.41 6.68
N ILE A 114 -10.80 -11.32 6.87
CA ILE A 114 -9.69 -11.18 7.81
C ILE A 114 -9.85 -9.86 8.58
N SER A 115 -9.52 -9.86 9.88
CA SER A 115 -9.52 -8.62 10.67
C SER A 115 -8.31 -7.74 10.35
N VAL A 116 -8.40 -6.46 10.69
CA VAL A 116 -7.28 -5.52 10.53
C VAL A 116 -6.07 -5.89 11.39
N GLU A 117 -6.28 -6.44 12.60
CA GLU A 117 -5.20 -6.94 13.45
C GLU A 117 -4.46 -8.13 12.81
N ASP A 118 -5.21 -9.11 12.31
CA ASP A 118 -4.64 -10.32 11.71
C ASP A 118 -3.97 -10.00 10.38
N ALA A 119 -4.58 -9.14 9.56
CA ALA A 119 -4.00 -8.66 8.31
C ALA A 119 -2.64 -7.98 8.54
N ALA A 120 -2.57 -7.01 9.47
CA ALA A 120 -1.30 -6.37 9.81
C ALA A 120 -0.27 -7.39 10.32
N SER A 121 -0.70 -8.34 11.15
CA SER A 121 0.17 -9.39 11.68
C SER A 121 0.70 -10.33 10.59
N TRP A 122 -0.13 -10.69 9.61
CA TRP A 122 0.26 -11.52 8.47
C TRP A 122 1.25 -10.79 7.58
N ILE A 123 1.04 -9.50 7.29
CA ILE A 123 1.99 -8.68 6.53
C ILE A 123 3.36 -8.71 7.21
N LYS A 124 3.42 -8.44 8.52
CA LYS A 124 4.68 -8.47 9.28
C LYS A 124 5.31 -9.87 9.31
N ALA A 125 4.51 -10.94 9.45
CA ALA A 125 5.00 -12.32 9.46
C ALA A 125 5.64 -12.74 8.13
N HIS A 126 5.23 -12.14 7.01
CA HIS A 126 5.82 -12.33 5.68
C HIS A 126 6.99 -11.37 5.39
N GLY A 127 7.44 -10.59 6.39
CA GLY A 127 8.54 -9.65 6.27
C GLY A 127 8.18 -8.33 5.57
N GLY A 128 6.89 -8.02 5.47
CA GLY A 128 6.41 -6.81 4.83
C GLY A 128 6.30 -5.61 5.75
N ILE A 129 6.03 -4.46 5.14
CA ILE A 129 5.65 -3.21 5.80
C ILE A 129 4.12 -3.11 5.79
N ALA A 130 3.53 -2.85 6.95
CA ALA A 130 2.10 -2.64 7.11
C ALA A 130 1.81 -1.15 7.36
N ILE A 131 1.07 -0.52 6.46
CA ILE A 131 0.69 0.90 6.57
C ILE A 131 -0.82 1.01 6.55
N ALA A 132 -1.41 1.72 7.51
CA ALA A 132 -2.84 2.05 7.43
C ALA A 132 -3.04 3.10 6.33
N SER A 133 -3.81 2.74 5.30
CA SER A 133 -4.06 3.59 4.14
C SER A 133 -5.00 4.74 4.52
N HIS A 134 -4.77 5.91 3.93
CA HIS A 134 -5.62 7.12 3.99
C HIS A 134 -6.47 7.27 5.27
N ILE A 135 -5.83 7.33 6.45
CA ILE A 135 -6.52 7.33 7.76
C ILE A 135 -7.45 8.52 7.98
N ASP A 136 -7.32 9.57 7.18
CA ASP A 136 -8.16 10.77 7.13
C ASP A 136 -9.32 10.68 6.11
N SER A 137 -9.50 9.52 5.47
CA SER A 137 -10.61 9.23 4.57
C SER A 137 -11.90 8.93 5.36
N PRO A 138 -13.07 9.43 4.93
CA PRO A 138 -14.36 9.11 5.55
C PRO A 138 -14.85 7.69 5.25
N THR A 139 -14.20 7.00 4.31
CA THR A 139 -14.52 5.63 3.88
C THR A 139 -13.22 4.83 3.81
N PHE A 140 -13.32 3.53 4.04
CA PHE A 140 -12.22 2.59 3.92
C PHE A 140 -11.01 2.83 4.84
N SER A 141 -11.16 3.69 5.85
CA SER A 141 -10.08 4.05 6.78
C SER A 141 -10.31 3.48 8.17
N ILE A 142 -9.22 3.19 8.86
CA ILE A 142 -9.27 2.66 10.21
C ILE A 142 -10.01 3.60 11.19
N ILE A 143 -9.87 4.92 11.04
CA ILE A 143 -10.57 5.89 11.89
C ILE A 143 -12.05 5.94 11.54
N SER A 144 -12.44 5.88 10.26
CA SER A 144 -13.86 5.88 9.89
C SER A 144 -14.59 4.64 10.39
N GLN A 145 -13.90 3.49 10.44
CA GLN A 145 -14.51 2.21 10.82
C GLN A 145 -14.49 1.96 12.33
N LEU A 146 -13.38 2.29 13.01
CA LEU A 146 -13.19 1.98 14.44
C LEU A 146 -13.32 3.21 15.34
N GLY A 147 -13.29 4.42 14.79
CA GLY A 147 -13.26 5.69 15.53
C GLY A 147 -11.90 6.06 16.12
N PHE A 148 -10.92 5.14 16.11
CA PHE A 148 -9.55 5.35 16.57
C PHE A 148 -8.62 4.26 15.99
N ILE A 149 -7.31 4.41 16.19
CA ILE A 149 -6.29 3.43 15.80
C ILE A 149 -5.78 2.74 17.07
N PRO A 150 -6.14 1.46 17.29
CA PRO A 150 -5.68 0.68 18.45
C PRO A 150 -4.16 0.52 18.48
N ALA A 151 -3.59 0.50 19.69
CA ALA A 151 -2.12 0.44 19.85
C ALA A 151 -1.50 -0.93 19.56
N ASN A 152 -2.31 -1.98 19.55
CA ASN A 152 -1.90 -3.37 19.34
C ASN A 152 -1.82 -3.77 17.86
N ILE A 153 -2.27 -2.93 16.93
CA ILE A 153 -2.12 -3.20 15.49
C ILE A 153 -0.66 -2.91 15.09
N SER A 154 -0.03 -3.88 14.45
CA SER A 154 1.38 -3.82 14.06
C SER A 154 1.60 -2.98 12.80
N LEU A 155 1.36 -1.67 12.90
CA LEU A 155 1.57 -0.70 11.82
C LEU A 155 2.97 -0.06 11.91
N ASP A 156 3.59 0.11 10.75
CA ASP A 156 4.86 0.80 10.55
C ASP A 156 4.69 2.30 10.26
N ALA A 157 3.55 2.68 9.66
CA ALA A 157 3.18 4.06 9.39
C ALA A 157 1.67 4.25 9.25
N LEU A 158 1.24 5.53 9.26
CA LEU A 158 -0.13 5.96 9.01
C LEU A 158 -0.16 6.87 7.79
N GLU A 159 -0.79 6.44 6.71
CA GLU A 159 -0.93 7.28 5.52
C GLU A 159 -2.04 8.31 5.71
N VAL A 160 -1.75 9.57 5.37
CA VAL A 160 -2.73 10.65 5.27
C VAL A 160 -2.73 11.27 3.88
N ARG A 161 -3.91 11.71 3.43
CA ARG A 161 -4.06 12.47 2.19
C ARG A 161 -3.59 13.92 2.37
N ASN A 162 -3.77 14.49 3.56
CA ASN A 162 -3.32 15.84 3.88
C ASN A 162 -2.39 15.88 5.10
N ILE A 163 -1.07 15.92 4.84
CA ILE A 163 -0.05 15.95 5.88
C ILE A 163 -0.12 17.19 6.79
N ASP A 164 -0.66 18.31 6.30
CA ASP A 164 -0.78 19.54 7.09
C ASP A 164 -1.86 19.43 8.19
N LYS A 165 -2.76 18.44 8.08
CA LYS A 165 -3.88 18.23 9.01
C LYS A 165 -3.67 17.11 10.02
N VAL A 166 -2.50 16.47 10.05
CA VAL A 166 -2.20 15.36 10.98
C VAL A 166 -2.43 15.69 12.45
N GLY A 167 -2.27 16.97 12.82
CA GLY A 167 -2.52 17.45 14.19
C GLY A 167 -3.95 17.20 14.67
N GLU A 168 -4.93 17.22 13.76
CA GLU A 168 -6.35 16.94 14.06
C GLU A 168 -6.61 15.46 14.33
N LEU A 169 -5.73 14.57 13.82
CA LEU A 169 -5.89 13.11 13.92
C LEU A 169 -5.27 12.52 15.19
N LYS A 170 -4.34 13.24 15.82
CA LYS A 170 -3.61 12.76 17.02
C LYS A 170 -4.49 12.21 18.13
N PRO A 171 -5.64 12.82 18.49
CA PRO A 171 -6.50 12.28 19.55
C PRO A 171 -7.02 10.86 19.27
N PHE A 172 -7.02 10.43 18.00
CA PHE A 172 -7.51 9.13 17.57
C PHE A 172 -6.40 8.08 17.48
N ILE A 173 -5.14 8.39 17.79
CA ILE A 173 -4.01 7.48 17.59
C ILE A 173 -3.47 7.01 18.93
N MET A 174 -3.66 5.72 19.25
CA MET A 174 -3.33 5.20 20.57
C MET A 174 -1.86 4.79 20.72
N LYS A 175 -1.16 4.52 19.61
CA LYS A 175 0.28 4.21 19.59
C LYS A 175 1.10 5.44 19.24
N GLN A 176 1.72 6.02 20.26
CA GLN A 176 2.64 7.15 20.11
C GLN A 176 3.87 6.77 19.28
N GLY A 177 4.37 7.73 18.49
CA GLY A 177 5.57 7.54 17.67
C GLY A 177 5.34 6.78 16.36
N THR A 178 4.11 6.42 16.00
CA THR A 178 3.83 5.93 14.64
C THR A 178 3.96 7.12 13.66
N PRO A 179 4.83 7.07 12.64
CA PRO A 179 5.02 8.18 11.72
C PRO A 179 3.83 8.35 10.77
N PHE A 180 3.61 9.59 10.32
CA PHE A 180 2.68 9.89 9.24
C PHE A 180 3.42 9.92 7.91
N VAL A 181 2.81 9.32 6.89
CA VAL A 181 3.29 9.28 5.51
C VAL A 181 2.19 9.76 4.56
N THR A 182 2.53 10.02 3.31
CA THR A 182 1.57 10.36 2.26
C THR A 182 2.00 9.78 0.93
N PHE A 183 1.05 9.19 0.20
CA PHE A 183 1.24 8.63 -1.13
C PHE A 183 0.18 9.14 -2.11
N SER A 184 0.41 8.90 -3.40
CA SER A 184 -0.44 9.44 -4.45
C SER A 184 -1.81 8.79 -4.57
N ASP A 185 -1.96 7.53 -4.12
CA ASP A 185 -3.19 6.73 -4.34
C ASP A 185 -3.63 6.80 -5.82
N ALA A 186 -2.67 6.50 -6.70
CA ALA A 186 -2.75 6.87 -8.11
C ALA A 186 -3.64 5.90 -8.87
N HIS A 187 -4.76 6.42 -9.39
CA HIS A 187 -5.68 5.68 -10.25
C HIS A 187 -5.48 6.02 -11.74
N TYR A 188 -4.94 7.21 -12.02
CA TYR A 188 -4.58 7.66 -13.36
C TYR A 188 -3.09 7.96 -13.49
N PRO A 189 -2.52 7.89 -14.71
CA PRO A 189 -1.10 8.12 -14.94
C PRO A 189 -0.57 9.46 -14.38
N ASP A 190 -1.38 10.51 -14.46
CA ASP A 190 -1.00 11.85 -13.99
C ASP A 190 -1.15 12.04 -12.46
N ASP A 191 -1.64 11.03 -11.74
CA ASP A 191 -1.66 11.03 -10.27
C ASP A 191 -0.33 10.57 -9.67
N ILE A 192 0.47 9.81 -10.42
CA ILE A 192 1.73 9.22 -9.95
C ILE A 192 2.67 10.32 -9.42
N GLY A 193 3.01 10.25 -8.13
CA GLY A 193 3.91 11.17 -7.47
C GLY A 193 3.32 12.54 -7.11
N ARG A 194 2.00 12.75 -7.24
CA ARG A 194 1.31 13.98 -6.76
C ARG A 194 1.48 14.22 -5.27
N ARG A 195 1.50 13.14 -4.50
CA ARG A 195 1.89 13.11 -3.09
C ARG A 195 2.94 12.03 -2.92
N ARG A 196 3.93 12.28 -2.06
CA ARG A 196 5.04 11.38 -1.81
C ARG A 196 5.63 11.64 -0.43
N THR A 197 6.28 10.62 0.11
CA THR A 197 7.09 10.72 1.33
C THR A 197 8.56 10.67 0.95
N VAL A 198 9.37 11.51 1.58
CA VAL A 198 10.84 11.49 1.43
C VAL A 198 11.42 10.82 2.66
N LEU A 199 12.17 9.74 2.44
CA LEU A 199 12.85 8.99 3.47
C LEU A 199 14.37 9.04 3.23
N THR A 200 15.14 9.01 4.30
CA THR A 200 16.60 8.88 4.24
C THR A 200 16.98 7.53 4.83
N MET A 201 17.64 6.69 4.04
CA MET A 201 18.03 5.33 4.40
C MET A 201 19.32 4.95 3.67
N ASP A 202 20.04 3.96 4.20
CA ASP A 202 21.29 3.47 3.59
C ASP A 202 21.01 2.49 2.44
N VAL A 203 20.00 1.63 2.61
CA VAL A 203 19.58 0.63 1.63
C VAL A 203 18.08 0.83 1.34
N PRO A 204 17.67 0.92 0.08
CA PRO A 204 16.28 1.16 -0.32
C PRO A 204 15.46 -0.15 -0.41
N ASP A 205 15.43 -0.91 0.69
CA ASP A 205 14.65 -2.14 0.87
C ASP A 205 13.62 -1.96 2.00
N CYS A 206 12.76 -2.96 2.24
CA CYS A 206 11.73 -2.88 3.27
C CYS A 206 12.32 -2.66 4.67
N VAL A 207 13.49 -3.24 4.96
CA VAL A 207 14.18 -3.04 6.26
C VAL A 207 14.67 -1.61 6.41
N GLY A 208 15.26 -1.03 5.36
CA GLY A 208 15.71 0.35 5.31
C GLY A 208 14.54 1.34 5.42
N ILE A 209 13.42 1.07 4.74
CA ILE A 209 12.20 1.85 4.85
C ILE A 209 11.64 1.76 6.29
N GLU A 210 11.52 0.56 6.86
CA GLU A 210 11.02 0.38 8.24
C GLU A 210 11.89 1.14 9.25
N ASN A 211 13.22 1.09 9.11
CA ASN A 211 14.14 1.84 9.95
C ASN A 211 14.00 3.36 9.78
N ALA A 212 13.86 3.84 8.54
CA ALA A 212 13.63 5.26 8.26
C ALA A 212 12.30 5.76 8.85
N LEU A 213 11.24 4.95 8.77
CA LEU A 213 9.94 5.23 9.37
C LEU A 213 10.03 5.30 10.90
N LYS A 214 10.70 4.34 11.55
CA LYS A 214 10.94 4.39 13.01
C LYS A 214 11.66 5.68 13.42
N LEU A 215 12.73 6.05 12.73
CA LEU A 215 13.46 7.29 13.01
C LEU A 215 12.60 8.55 12.80
N MET A 216 11.73 8.54 11.79
CA MET A 216 10.76 9.62 11.56
C MET A 216 9.78 9.73 12.74
N GLY A 217 9.24 8.60 13.20
CA GLY A 217 8.34 8.53 14.36
C GLY A 217 8.98 9.04 15.66
N GLU A 218 10.23 8.63 15.94
CA GLU A 218 10.99 9.10 17.10
C GLU A 218 11.24 10.62 17.08
N ARG A 219 11.53 11.18 15.90
CA ARG A 219 11.70 12.64 15.74
C ARG A 219 10.40 13.37 16.06
N ASN A 220 9.26 12.86 15.60
CA ASN A 220 7.95 13.47 15.87
C ASN A 220 7.64 13.53 17.37
N ILE A 221 8.01 12.49 18.14
CA ILE A 221 7.88 12.51 19.60
C ILE A 221 8.77 13.62 20.20
N ARG A 222 10.04 13.71 19.79
CA ARG A 222 10.99 14.69 20.34
C ARG A 222 10.60 16.14 20.04
N THR A 223 9.96 16.40 18.91
CA THR A 223 9.54 17.75 18.49
C THR A 223 8.14 18.14 18.98
N GLY A 224 7.43 17.25 19.70
CA GLY A 224 6.03 17.48 20.09
C GLY A 224 5.06 17.42 18.90
N GLN A 225 5.50 16.85 17.78
CA GLN A 225 4.68 16.58 16.60
C GLN A 225 3.98 15.21 16.66
N SER A 226 4.19 14.43 17.73
CA SER A 226 3.38 13.26 18.13
C SER A 226 1.97 13.63 18.55
#